data_AF-A0A4Q6APU2-F1
#
_entry.id   AF-A0A4Q6APU2-F1
#
_cell.length_a   1.000
_cell.length_b   1.000
_cell.length_c   1.000
_cell.angle_alpha   90.00
_cell.angle_beta   90.00
_cell.angle_gamma   90.00
#
_symmetry.space_group_name_H-M   'P 1'
#
loop_
_entity.id
_entity.type
_entity.pdbx_description
1 polymer ?
#
loop_
_entity_poly.entity_id
_entity_poly.type
_entity_poly.pdbx_seq_one_letter_code
_entity_poly.pdbx_strand_id
1 'polypeptide(L)'
;MSGIKKLAGQTLWYGVSSIAARFLNYLLTPYLTNASVLRETFYGEMSLIYAAIPFLNILFTYGLETAYFRFSKTAEDEKEVYSTATLSLLGSTVLFTGILLLFKQPLANLLGIANRPEYLTMAAFIIALDALAALAFAKLRYEGKPRKFAAIRIAGIVINIGLTIFFLSVCPAIQEKDPDGFIGVWYDKSFGVGYILLANLLQAFFSLLFLSKEFFSFR
;
A
#
# COMPACT_ATOMS: atom_id res chain seq x y z
N MET A 1 -13.73 -31.91 10.71
CA MET A 1 -12.64 -32.00 9.70
C MET A 1 -11.31 -31.81 10.41
N SER A 2 -10.37 -32.74 10.23
CA SER A 2 -9.06 -32.76 10.91
C SER A 2 -8.37 -31.39 10.85
N GLY A 3 -7.84 -30.92 11.98
CA GLY A 3 -7.15 -29.63 12.09
C GLY A 3 -6.06 -29.43 11.04
N ILE A 4 -5.43 -30.51 10.58
CA ILE A 4 -4.45 -30.53 9.49
C ILE A 4 -5.05 -30.03 8.17
N LYS A 5 -6.28 -30.42 7.83
CA LYS A 5 -6.96 -29.99 6.60
C LYS A 5 -7.36 -28.51 6.66
N LYS A 6 -7.73 -28.02 7.86
CA LYS A 6 -8.02 -26.59 8.09
C LYS A 6 -6.75 -25.75 8.01
N LEU A 7 -5.65 -26.23 8.59
CA LEU A 7 -4.35 -25.58 8.55
C LEU A 7 -3.80 -25.53 7.13
N ALA A 8 -3.80 -26.64 6.40
CA ALA A 8 -3.38 -26.70 5.00
C ALA A 8 -4.21 -25.75 4.11
N GLY A 9 -5.52 -25.67 4.33
CA GLY A 9 -6.39 -24.73 3.62
C GLY A 9 -6.06 -23.26 3.90
N GLN A 10 -5.81 -22.91 5.17
CA GLN A 10 -5.41 -21.55 5.56
C GLN A 10 -4.03 -21.18 4.99
N THR A 11 -3.04 -22.07 5.10
CA THR A 11 -1.69 -21.88 4.54
C THR A 11 -1.72 -21.70 3.03
N LEU A 12 -2.58 -22.44 2.32
CA LEU A 12 -2.77 -22.25 0.88
C LEU A 12 -3.24 -20.84 0.57
N TRP A 13 -4.30 -20.34 1.21
CA TRP A 13 -4.82 -19.00 0.91
C TRP A 13 -3.84 -17.87 1.28
N TYR A 14 -3.20 -17.96 2.45
CA TYR A 14 -2.21 -16.96 2.88
C TYR A 14 -0.91 -17.03 2.05
N GLY A 15 -0.43 -18.24 1.75
CA GLY A 15 0.78 -18.46 0.96
C GLY A 15 0.58 -18.11 -0.51
N VAL A 16 -0.51 -18.56 -1.13
CA VAL A 16 -0.83 -18.27 -2.54
C VAL A 16 -1.01 -16.78 -2.75
N SER A 17 -1.69 -16.06 -1.84
CA SER A 17 -1.82 -14.60 -1.98
C SER A 17 -0.46 -13.88 -1.86
N SER A 18 0.45 -14.35 -1.01
CA SER A 18 1.81 -13.81 -0.92
C SER A 18 2.64 -14.09 -2.17
N ILE A 19 2.56 -15.32 -2.69
CA ILE A 19 3.27 -15.74 -3.92
C ILE A 19 2.72 -14.98 -5.13
N ALA A 20 1.41 -14.91 -5.28
CA ALA A 20 0.75 -14.15 -6.35
C ALA A 20 1.16 -12.68 -6.31
N ALA A 21 1.23 -12.08 -5.11
CA ALA A 21 1.70 -10.71 -4.94
C ALA A 21 3.12 -10.50 -5.45
N ARG A 22 4.04 -11.40 -5.10
CA ARG A 22 5.44 -11.33 -5.57
C ARG A 22 5.55 -11.58 -7.07
N PHE A 23 4.82 -12.57 -7.58
CA PHE A 23 4.83 -12.92 -9.00
C PHE A 23 4.33 -11.77 -9.87
N LEU A 24 3.24 -11.13 -9.45
CA LEU A 24 2.67 -9.97 -10.15
C LEU A 24 3.60 -8.75 -10.11
N ASN A 25 4.27 -8.48 -8.97
CA ASN A 25 5.29 -7.43 -8.90
C ASN A 25 6.50 -7.74 -9.79
N TYR A 26 6.91 -9.00 -9.86
CA TYR A 26 8.02 -9.43 -10.71
C TYR A 26 7.70 -9.26 -12.20
N LEU A 27 6.44 -9.47 -12.61
CA LEU A 27 6.00 -9.21 -13.98
C LEU A 27 5.97 -7.72 -14.34
N LEU A 28 5.76 -6.85 -13.35
CA LEU A 28 5.85 -5.39 -13.52
C LEU A 28 7.29 -4.92 -13.74
N THR A 29 8.28 -5.59 -13.14
CA THR A 29 9.70 -5.20 -13.24
C THR A 29 10.18 -5.05 -14.69
N PRO A 30 10.07 -6.04 -15.60
CA PRO A 30 10.54 -5.90 -16.98
C PRO A 30 9.74 -4.86 -17.79
N TYR A 31 8.48 -4.59 -17.41
CA TYR A 31 7.68 -3.53 -18.01
C TYR A 31 8.19 -2.14 -17.60
N LEU A 32 8.55 -1.97 -16.33
CA LEU A 32 9.07 -0.72 -15.77
C LEU A 32 10.52 -0.44 -16.19
N THR A 33 11.34 -1.49 -16.36
CA THR A 33 12.76 -1.37 -16.77
C THR A 33 12.91 -1.20 -18.29
N ASN A 34 11.83 -1.26 -19.07
CA ASN A 34 11.91 -0.97 -20.50
C ASN A 34 12.19 0.53 -20.71
N ALA A 35 13.28 0.85 -21.39
CA ALA A 35 13.81 2.21 -21.57
C ALA A 35 12.81 3.17 -22.28
N SER A 36 11.78 2.64 -22.93
CA SER A 36 10.70 3.41 -23.55
C SER A 36 9.69 3.97 -22.54
N VAL A 37 9.68 3.50 -21.29
CA VAL A 37 8.64 3.80 -20.30
C VAL A 37 9.18 4.65 -19.13
N LEU A 38 10.41 4.42 -18.68
CA LEU A 38 11.07 5.21 -17.63
C LEU A 38 12.51 5.53 -18.04
N ARG A 39 12.93 6.80 -17.92
CA ARG A 39 14.36 7.15 -18.04
C ARG A 39 15.11 6.67 -16.78
N GLU A 40 16.34 6.20 -16.94
CA GLU A 40 17.16 5.59 -15.87
C GLU A 40 17.28 6.45 -14.61
N THR A 41 17.35 7.77 -14.74
CA THR A 41 17.43 8.72 -13.61
C THR A 41 16.22 8.65 -12.69
N PHE A 42 15.04 8.43 -13.25
CA PHE A 42 13.80 8.33 -12.48
C PHE A 42 13.68 6.99 -11.73
N TYR A 43 14.28 5.93 -12.26
CA TYR A 43 14.25 4.60 -11.63
C TYR A 43 15.09 4.56 -10.34
N GLY A 44 16.20 5.31 -10.28
CA GLY A 44 17.03 5.44 -9.07
C GLY A 44 16.28 6.10 -7.91
N GLU A 45 15.63 7.25 -8.16
CA GLU A 45 14.80 7.94 -7.17
C GLU A 45 13.65 7.04 -6.66
N MET A 46 12.99 6.34 -7.58
CA MET A 46 11.93 5.37 -7.25
C MET A 46 12.43 4.29 -6.31
N SER A 47 13.56 3.65 -6.63
CA SER A 47 14.10 2.55 -5.84
C SER A 47 14.40 2.97 -4.40
N LEU A 48 14.88 4.20 -4.18
CA LEU A 48 15.15 4.72 -2.83
C LEU A 48 13.87 4.92 -2.01
N ILE A 49 12.82 5.48 -2.62
CA ILE A 49 11.53 5.67 -1.95
C ILE A 49 10.91 4.32 -1.61
N TYR A 50 10.90 3.37 -2.57
CA TYR A 50 10.34 2.04 -2.35
C TYR A 50 11.16 1.20 -1.36
N ALA A 51 12.45 1.48 -1.17
CA ALA A 51 13.24 0.90 -0.09
C ALA A 51 12.90 1.51 1.28
N ALA A 52 12.58 2.81 1.33
CA ALA A 52 12.21 3.50 2.57
C ALA A 52 10.80 3.14 3.08
N ILE A 53 9.84 2.88 2.18
CA ILE A 53 8.44 2.57 2.54
C ILE A 53 8.33 1.39 3.53
N PRO A 54 8.90 0.19 3.27
CA PRO A 54 8.83 -0.93 4.21
C PRO A 54 9.45 -0.63 5.56
N PHE A 55 10.59 0.09 5.58
CA PHE A 55 11.27 0.46 6.81
C PHE A 55 10.40 1.38 7.67
N LEU A 56 9.80 2.41 7.06
CA LEU A 56 8.87 3.31 7.75
C LEU A 56 7.57 2.61 8.15
N ASN A 57 7.06 1.67 7.36
CA ASN A 57 5.88 0.88 7.72
C ASN A 57 6.08 0.07 9.01
N ILE A 58 7.28 -0.50 9.23
CA ILE A 58 7.62 -1.19 10.48
C ILE A 58 7.56 -0.21 11.67
N LEU A 59 8.08 1.01 11.50
CA LEU A 59 8.05 2.05 12.53
C LEU A 59 6.61 2.51 12.81
N PHE A 60 5.80 2.72 11.79
CA PHE A 60 4.40 3.14 11.90
C PHE A 60 3.50 2.10 12.55
N THR A 61 3.76 0.83 12.28
CA THR A 61 2.99 -0.29 12.84
C THR A 61 3.48 -0.66 14.23
N TYR A 62 4.74 -0.35 14.59
CA TYR A 62 5.40 -0.58 15.89
C TYR A 62 5.14 -1.97 16.50
N GLY A 63 4.90 -2.99 15.66
CA GLY A 63 4.59 -4.35 16.10
C GLY A 63 3.19 -4.53 16.72
N LEU A 64 2.27 -3.58 16.50
CA LEU A 64 0.89 -3.60 17.02
C LEU A 64 0.14 -4.88 16.62
N GLU A 65 0.39 -5.43 15.43
CA GLU A 65 -0.21 -6.69 14.97
C GLU A 65 0.05 -7.83 15.98
N THR A 66 1.29 -7.97 16.45
CA THR A 66 1.67 -9.00 17.42
C THR A 66 1.05 -8.75 18.80
N ALA A 67 0.98 -7.49 19.22
CA ALA A 67 0.29 -7.10 20.46
C ALA A 67 -1.20 -7.42 20.38
N TYR A 68 -1.86 -7.10 19.25
CA TYR A 68 -3.27 -7.40 19.01
C TYR A 68 -3.54 -8.92 19.12
N PHE A 69 -2.73 -9.77 18.51
CA PHE A 69 -2.86 -11.23 18.65
C PHE A 69 -2.64 -11.74 20.08
N ARG A 70 -1.73 -11.12 20.83
CA ARG A 70 -1.41 -11.53 22.21
C ARG A 70 -2.51 -11.19 23.20
N PHE A 71 -3.16 -10.04 23.01
CA PHE A 71 -4.16 -9.51 23.93
C PHE A 71 -5.61 -9.84 23.53
N SER A 72 -5.86 -10.21 22.28
CA SER A 72 -7.16 -10.74 21.84
C SER A 72 -7.29 -12.22 22.21
N LYS A 73 -7.47 -12.54 23.50
CA LYS A 73 -7.64 -13.93 23.97
C LYS A 73 -9.10 -14.38 24.06
N THR A 74 -10.00 -13.44 24.35
CA THR A 74 -11.45 -13.67 24.48
C THR A 74 -12.21 -12.76 23.51
N ALA A 75 -13.43 -13.14 23.11
CA ALA A 75 -14.25 -12.35 22.19
C ALA A 75 -14.70 -10.99 22.75
N GLU A 76 -14.82 -10.87 24.08
CA GLU A 76 -15.13 -9.60 24.75
C GLU A 76 -13.90 -8.68 24.78
N ASP A 77 -12.72 -9.22 25.08
CA ASP A 77 -11.45 -8.49 25.03
C ASP A 77 -11.11 -8.01 23.61
N GLU A 78 -11.44 -8.79 22.57
CA GLU A 78 -11.09 -8.47 21.19
C GLU A 78 -11.66 -7.12 20.73
N LYS A 79 -12.92 -6.81 21.07
CA LYS A 79 -13.55 -5.57 20.63
C LYS A 79 -12.92 -4.34 21.29
N GLU A 80 -12.67 -4.41 22.60
CA GLU A 80 -12.03 -3.33 23.35
C GLU A 80 -10.56 -3.15 22.93
N VAL A 81 -9.82 -4.25 22.78
CA VAL A 81 -8.44 -4.24 22.31
C VAL A 81 -8.37 -3.70 20.88
N TYR A 82 -9.28 -4.09 20.00
CA TYR A 82 -9.32 -3.59 18.62
C TYR A 82 -9.62 -2.10 18.56
N SER A 83 -10.61 -1.61 19.32
CA SER A 83 -10.96 -0.19 19.39
C SER A 83 -9.80 0.64 19.92
N THR A 84 -9.18 0.20 21.02
CA THR A 84 -8.02 0.86 21.62
C THR A 84 -6.81 0.84 20.68
N ALA A 85 -6.51 -0.29 20.05
CA ALA A 85 -5.43 -0.44 19.08
C ALA A 85 -5.66 0.45 17.85
N THR A 86 -6.89 0.52 17.35
CA THR A 86 -7.28 1.38 16.22
C THR A 86 -7.07 2.85 16.56
N LEU A 87 -7.54 3.31 17.72
CA LEU A 87 -7.39 4.69 18.14
C LEU A 87 -5.92 5.06 18.35
N SER A 88 -5.16 4.19 19.01
CA SER A 88 -3.72 4.35 19.19
C SER A 88 -2.99 4.44 17.85
N LEU A 89 -3.31 3.56 16.91
CA LEU A 89 -2.69 3.51 15.60
C LEU A 89 -3.06 4.73 14.75
N LEU A 90 -4.32 5.17 14.79
CA LEU A 90 -4.75 6.39 14.11
C LEU A 90 -3.99 7.60 14.67
N GLY A 91 -3.90 7.73 15.99
CA GLY A 91 -3.16 8.81 16.65
C GLY A 91 -1.67 8.81 16.28
N SER A 92 -1.00 7.66 16.36
CA SER A 92 0.41 7.53 16.02
C SER A 92 0.66 7.75 14.52
N THR A 93 -0.23 7.25 13.65
CA THR A 93 -0.13 7.42 12.20
C THR A 93 -0.27 8.88 11.81
N VAL A 94 -1.24 9.60 12.37
CA VAL A 94 -1.41 11.05 12.13
C VAL A 94 -0.20 11.83 12.62
N LEU A 95 0.31 11.51 13.81
CA LEU A 95 1.49 12.16 14.38
C LEU A 95 2.74 11.91 13.53
N PHE A 96 3.04 10.66 13.17
CA PHE A 96 4.20 10.32 12.35
C PHE A 96 4.09 10.86 10.92
N THR A 97 2.90 10.84 10.33
CA THR A 97 2.66 11.47 9.02
C THR A 97 2.89 12.98 9.11
N GLY A 98 2.39 13.65 10.16
CA GLY A 98 2.62 15.07 10.39
C GLY A 98 4.11 15.41 10.51
N ILE A 99 4.88 14.59 11.23
CA ILE A 99 6.35 14.72 11.33
C ILE A 99 7.00 14.54 9.96
N LEU A 100 6.65 13.49 9.19
CA LEU A 100 7.20 13.27 7.85
C LEU A 100 6.93 14.45 6.91
N LEU A 101 5.73 15.03 6.98
CA LEU A 101 5.38 16.19 6.15
C LEU A 101 6.13 17.45 6.56
N LEU A 102 6.36 17.67 7.85
CA LEU A 102 7.13 18.80 8.36
C LEU A 102 8.62 18.69 7.98
N PHE A 103 9.17 17.48 8.01
CA PHE A 103 10.56 17.18 7.67
C PHE A 103 10.74 16.68 6.22
N LYS A 104 9.77 16.94 5.32
CA LYS A 104 9.82 16.40 3.95
C LYS A 104 11.03 16.90 3.16
N GLN A 105 11.44 18.15 3.36
CA GLN A 105 12.56 18.76 2.64
C GLN A 105 13.92 18.20 3.08
N PRO A 106 14.26 18.12 4.38
CA PRO A 106 15.52 17.51 4.80
C PRO A 106 15.57 16.00 4.47
N LEU A 107 14.45 15.29 4.54
CA LEU A 107 14.38 13.89 4.11
C LEU A 107 14.58 13.73 2.60
N ALA A 108 13.99 14.61 1.78
CA ALA A 108 14.22 14.61 0.33
C ALA A 108 15.69 14.87 -0.01
N ASN A 109 16.36 15.77 0.73
CA ASN A 109 17.79 16.02 0.57
C ASN A 109 18.64 14.81 0.96
N LEU A 110 18.32 14.12 2.07
CA LEU A 110 19.02 12.91 2.52
C LEU A 110 18.88 11.75 1.53
N LEU A 111 17.71 11.60 0.92
CA LEU A 111 17.43 10.55 -0.07
C LEU A 111 17.93 10.93 -1.48
N GLY A 112 18.53 12.12 -1.67
CA GLY A 112 19.00 12.56 -2.98
C GLY A 112 17.90 12.93 -3.97
N ILE A 113 16.68 13.22 -3.48
CA ILE A 113 15.46 13.50 -4.26
C ILE A 113 14.97 14.94 -4.05
N ALA A 114 15.89 15.85 -3.74
CA ALA A 114 15.61 17.24 -3.36
C ALA A 114 14.67 17.99 -4.34
N ASN A 115 14.69 17.59 -5.62
CA ASN A 115 13.93 18.20 -6.70
C ASN A 115 12.45 17.76 -6.76
N ARG A 116 12.02 16.75 -5.99
CA ARG A 116 10.64 16.20 -6.04
C ARG A 116 10.10 15.85 -4.63
N PRO A 117 9.90 16.83 -3.73
CA PRO A 117 9.36 16.58 -2.38
C PRO A 117 7.92 16.02 -2.37
N GLU A 118 7.22 16.11 -3.50
CA GLU A 118 5.89 15.57 -3.73
C GLU A 118 5.87 14.03 -3.62
N TYR A 119 6.93 13.35 -4.07
CA TYR A 119 7.01 11.89 -3.95
C TYR A 119 7.08 11.44 -2.51
N LEU A 120 7.76 12.21 -1.66
CA LEU A 120 7.84 11.94 -0.23
C LEU A 120 6.49 12.15 0.47
N THR A 121 5.72 13.14 -0.01
CA THR A 121 4.36 13.40 0.46
C THR A 121 3.45 12.20 0.11
N MET A 122 3.52 11.71 -1.14
CA MET A 122 2.78 10.51 -1.56
C MET A 122 3.20 9.28 -0.77
N ALA A 123 4.51 9.06 -0.58
CA ALA A 123 5.04 7.96 0.22
C ALA A 123 4.53 8.01 1.66
N ALA A 124 4.51 9.18 2.30
CA ALA A 124 3.97 9.34 3.65
C ALA A 124 2.50 8.92 3.74
N PHE A 125 1.67 9.31 2.76
CA PHE A 125 0.27 8.87 2.71
C PHE A 125 0.11 7.36 2.43
N ILE A 126 0.95 6.79 1.55
CA ILE A 126 0.98 5.34 1.31
C ILE A 126 1.25 4.60 2.63
N ILE A 127 2.31 4.99 3.35
CA ILE A 127 2.70 4.38 4.62
C ILE A 127 1.59 4.54 5.66
N ALA A 128 0.95 5.70 5.72
CA ALA A 128 -0.16 5.94 6.63
C ALA A 128 -1.35 4.99 6.36
N LEU A 129 -1.75 4.86 5.09
CA LEU A 129 -2.83 3.96 4.70
C LEU A 129 -2.47 2.49 4.90
N ASP A 130 -1.24 2.09 4.59
CA ASP A 130 -0.75 0.73 4.78
C ASP A 130 -0.72 0.35 6.26
N ALA A 131 -0.25 1.25 7.14
CA ALA A 131 -0.25 1.03 8.58
C ALA A 131 -1.68 0.78 9.10
N LEU A 132 -2.64 1.60 8.70
CA LEU A 132 -4.05 1.43 9.07
C LEU A 132 -4.65 0.13 8.52
N ALA A 133 -4.30 -0.24 7.28
CA ALA A 133 -4.75 -1.49 6.68
C ALA A 133 -4.13 -2.72 7.39
N ALA A 134 -2.90 -2.62 7.89
CA ALA A 134 -2.21 -3.71 8.59
C ALA A 134 -3.00 -4.22 9.80
N LEU A 135 -3.53 -3.32 10.63
CA LEU A 135 -4.35 -3.71 11.78
C LEU A 135 -5.65 -4.42 11.37
N ALA A 136 -6.31 -3.95 10.31
CA ALA A 136 -7.52 -4.60 9.80
C ALA A 136 -7.23 -5.97 9.17
N PHE A 137 -6.09 -6.11 8.51
CA PHE A 137 -5.60 -7.40 8.02
C PHE A 137 -5.26 -8.36 9.16
N ALA A 138 -4.67 -7.87 10.26
CA ALA A 138 -4.43 -8.65 11.47
C ALA A 138 -5.74 -9.16 12.09
N LYS A 139 -6.79 -8.32 12.13
CA LYS A 139 -8.13 -8.73 12.57
C LYS A 139 -8.73 -9.83 11.70
N LEU A 140 -8.71 -9.68 10.36
CA LEU A 140 -9.20 -10.73 9.45
C LEU A 140 -8.48 -12.07 9.65
N ARG A 141 -7.18 -12.01 9.98
CA ARG A 141 -6.37 -13.18 10.26
C ARG A 141 -6.72 -13.79 11.62
N TYR A 142 -6.98 -12.98 12.65
CA TYR A 142 -7.48 -13.41 13.96
C TYR A 142 -8.83 -14.12 13.86
N GLU A 143 -9.79 -13.54 13.12
CA GLU A 143 -11.11 -14.12 12.88
C GLU A 143 -11.07 -15.37 11.96
N GLY A 144 -9.90 -15.71 11.41
CA GLY A 144 -9.72 -16.88 10.57
C GLY A 144 -10.50 -16.79 9.25
N LYS A 145 -10.57 -15.60 8.63
CA LYS A 145 -11.21 -15.34 7.33
C LYS A 145 -10.18 -15.24 6.19
N PRO A 146 -9.44 -16.33 5.86
CA PRO A 146 -8.32 -16.29 4.90
C PRO A 146 -8.75 -15.97 3.47
N ARG A 147 -9.98 -16.33 3.08
CA ARG A 147 -10.52 -16.06 1.74
C ARG A 147 -10.70 -14.57 1.49
N LYS A 148 -11.28 -13.85 2.47
CA LYS A 148 -11.44 -12.39 2.39
C LYS A 148 -10.08 -11.69 2.40
N PHE A 149 -9.18 -12.12 3.27
CA PHE A 149 -7.80 -11.60 3.32
C PHE A 149 -7.13 -11.70 1.95
N ALA A 150 -7.12 -12.90 1.35
CA ALA A 150 -6.51 -13.14 0.05
C ALA A 150 -7.19 -12.33 -1.06
N ALA A 151 -8.53 -12.28 -1.07
CA ALA A 151 -9.29 -11.53 -2.06
C ALA A 151 -8.98 -10.03 -2.03
N ILE A 152 -8.93 -9.40 -0.85
CA ILE A 152 -8.62 -7.97 -0.71
C ILE A 152 -7.17 -7.70 -1.12
N ARG A 153 -6.21 -8.53 -0.67
CA ARG A 153 -4.80 -8.40 -1.06
C ARG A 153 -4.63 -8.48 -2.58
N ILE A 154 -5.21 -9.50 -3.21
CA ILE A 154 -5.12 -9.70 -4.65
C ILE A 154 -5.83 -8.58 -5.41
N ALA A 155 -7.04 -8.17 -4.99
CA ALA A 155 -7.77 -7.07 -5.61
C ALA A 155 -6.98 -5.76 -5.56
N GLY A 156 -6.35 -5.45 -4.42
CA GLY A 156 -5.44 -4.30 -4.29
C GLY A 156 -4.33 -4.38 -5.33
N ILE A 157 -3.62 -5.51 -5.41
CA ILE A 157 -2.52 -5.68 -6.36
C ILE A 157 -2.98 -5.54 -7.82
N VAL A 158 -4.12 -6.12 -8.18
CA VAL A 158 -4.70 -5.97 -9.52
C VAL A 158 -5.04 -4.51 -9.83
N ILE A 159 -5.60 -3.78 -8.87
CA ILE A 159 -5.86 -2.33 -9.00
C ILE A 159 -4.53 -1.57 -9.19
N ASN A 160 -3.49 -1.90 -8.41
CA ASN A 160 -2.18 -1.26 -8.55
C ASN A 160 -1.59 -1.47 -9.94
N ILE A 161 -1.57 -2.71 -10.43
CA ILE A 161 -1.05 -3.03 -11.77
C ILE A 161 -1.90 -2.35 -12.84
N GLY A 162 -3.23 -2.46 -12.75
CA GLY A 162 -4.15 -1.87 -13.70
C GLY A 162 -3.98 -0.36 -13.81
N LEU A 163 -3.88 0.33 -12.67
CA LEU A 163 -3.62 1.77 -12.62
C LEU A 163 -2.21 2.11 -13.10
N THR A 164 -1.20 1.31 -12.76
CA THR A 164 0.17 1.54 -13.24
C THR A 164 0.24 1.45 -14.76
N ILE A 165 -0.35 0.40 -15.36
CA ILE A 165 -0.41 0.25 -16.82
C ILE A 165 -1.27 1.35 -17.45
N PHE A 166 -2.40 1.71 -16.83
CA PHE A 166 -3.26 2.79 -17.30
C PHE A 166 -2.49 4.13 -17.36
N PHE A 167 -1.80 4.50 -16.28
CA PHE A 167 -1.02 5.74 -16.25
C PHE A 167 0.21 5.69 -17.13
N LEU A 168 0.92 4.56 -17.25
CA LEU A 168 2.16 4.48 -18.04
C LEU A 168 1.93 4.24 -19.54
N SER A 169 0.81 3.61 -19.94
CA SER A 169 0.57 3.20 -21.34
C SER A 169 -0.62 3.92 -21.97
N VAL A 170 -1.73 4.05 -21.24
CA VAL A 170 -2.98 4.59 -21.79
C VAL A 170 -2.97 6.12 -21.79
N CYS A 171 -2.50 6.77 -20.72
CA CYS A 171 -2.38 8.23 -20.68
C CYS A 171 -1.46 8.83 -21.77
N PRO A 172 -0.26 8.32 -22.07
CA PRO A 172 0.55 8.87 -23.15
C PRO A 172 -0.07 8.65 -24.54
N ALA A 173 -0.78 7.53 -24.75
CA ALA A 173 -1.50 7.25 -26.00
C ALA A 173 -2.73 8.15 -26.20
N ILE A 174 -3.36 8.60 -25.12
CA ILE A 174 -4.46 9.58 -25.17
C ILE A 174 -3.90 10.99 -25.41
N GLN A 175 -2.79 11.35 -24.77
CA GLN A 175 -2.14 12.66 -24.97
C GLN A 175 -1.63 12.85 -26.40
N GLU A 176 -1.19 11.78 -27.07
CA GLU A 176 -0.83 11.81 -28.50
C GLU A 176 -2.03 12.00 -29.44
N LYS A 177 -3.25 11.69 -28.99
CA LYS A 177 -4.49 11.82 -29.77
C LYS A 177 -5.28 13.09 -29.47
N ASP A 178 -5.16 13.64 -28.25
CA ASP A 178 -5.87 14.86 -27.83
C ASP A 178 -4.99 15.68 -26.84
N PRO A 179 -4.16 16.59 -27.36
CA PRO A 179 -3.25 17.42 -26.55
C PRO A 179 -3.96 18.41 -25.62
N ASP A 180 -5.18 18.83 -25.95
CA ASP A 180 -5.97 19.85 -25.23
C ASP A 180 -7.08 19.26 -24.33
N GLY A 181 -7.21 17.92 -24.30
CA GLY A 181 -8.13 17.23 -23.41
C GLY A 181 -7.76 17.38 -21.93
N PHE A 182 -8.72 17.16 -21.02
CA PHE A 182 -8.54 17.22 -19.56
C PHE A 182 -7.36 16.37 -19.04
N ILE A 183 -7.02 15.31 -19.77
CA ILE A 183 -5.89 14.40 -19.51
C ILE A 183 -4.56 15.02 -19.98
N GLY A 184 -4.52 15.79 -21.07
CA GLY A 184 -3.32 16.46 -21.57
C GLY A 184 -2.83 17.62 -20.67
N VAL A 185 -3.74 18.29 -19.97
CA VAL A 185 -3.43 19.39 -19.03
C VAL A 185 -3.00 18.87 -17.64
N TRP A 186 -3.48 17.69 -17.22
CA TRP A 186 -3.13 17.07 -15.94
C TRP A 186 -1.99 16.04 -16.03
N TYR A 187 -1.68 15.55 -17.22
CA TYR A 187 -0.70 14.49 -17.43
C TYR A 187 0.64 15.05 -17.91
N ASP A 188 1.62 15.12 -17.01
CA ASP A 188 2.98 15.49 -17.34
C ASP A 188 3.82 14.22 -17.50
N LYS A 189 4.32 13.95 -18.73
CA LYS A 189 5.27 12.85 -18.99
C LYS A 189 6.52 12.94 -18.10
N SER A 190 6.85 14.12 -17.56
CA SER A 190 7.93 14.36 -16.59
C SER A 190 7.64 13.82 -15.19
N PHE A 191 6.39 13.48 -14.86
CA PHE A 191 6.00 12.98 -13.54
C PHE A 191 6.23 11.46 -13.38
N GLY A 192 6.27 10.69 -14.47
CA GLY A 192 6.72 9.29 -14.56
C GLY A 192 6.47 8.42 -13.33
N VAL A 193 7.42 8.43 -12.39
CA VAL A 193 7.42 7.67 -11.12
C VAL A 193 6.28 8.04 -10.19
N GLY A 194 5.89 9.31 -10.17
CA GLY A 194 4.81 9.80 -9.34
C GLY A 194 3.46 9.15 -9.68
N TYR A 195 3.25 8.68 -10.92
CA TYR A 195 2.07 7.90 -11.26
C TYR A 195 2.08 6.49 -10.69
N ILE A 196 3.26 5.89 -10.52
CA ILE A 196 3.39 4.56 -9.88
C ILE A 196 3.11 4.71 -8.37
N LEU A 197 3.65 5.77 -7.76
CA LEU A 197 3.33 6.13 -6.38
C LEU A 197 1.83 6.43 -6.22
N LEU A 198 1.22 7.15 -7.15
CA LEU A 198 -0.22 7.41 -7.15
C LEU A 198 -1.05 6.12 -7.30
N ALA A 199 -0.64 5.20 -8.18
CA ALA A 199 -1.27 3.90 -8.31
C ALA A 199 -1.15 3.07 -7.02
N ASN A 200 -0.02 3.21 -6.30
CA ASN A 200 0.18 2.55 -5.01
C ASN A 200 -0.66 3.19 -3.90
N LEU A 201 -0.75 4.51 -3.89
CA LEU A 201 -1.62 5.27 -2.99
C LEU A 201 -3.09 4.89 -3.17
N LEU A 202 -3.55 4.83 -4.43
CA LEU A 202 -4.91 4.40 -4.76
C LEU A 202 -5.13 2.94 -4.36
N GLN A 203 -4.16 2.05 -4.59
CA GLN A 203 -4.24 0.66 -4.11
C GLN A 203 -4.37 0.58 -2.59
N ALA A 204 -3.57 1.33 -1.83
CA ALA A 204 -3.66 1.37 -0.37
C ALA A 204 -5.03 1.91 0.08
N PHE A 205 -5.52 2.97 -0.59
CA PHE A 205 -6.83 3.55 -0.34
C PHE A 205 -7.98 2.57 -0.63
N PHE A 206 -7.98 1.90 -1.78
CA PHE A 206 -9.00 0.89 -2.12
C PHE A 206 -8.93 -0.33 -1.21
N SER A 207 -7.73 -0.76 -0.82
CA SER A 207 -7.56 -1.85 0.15
C SER A 207 -8.22 -1.47 1.48
N LEU A 208 -7.94 -0.27 1.99
CA LEU A 208 -8.55 0.26 3.20
C LEU A 208 -10.07 0.43 3.03
N LEU A 209 -10.56 0.88 1.87
CA LEU A 209 -11.99 0.98 1.56
C LEU A 209 -12.67 -0.39 1.60
N PHE A 210 -12.06 -1.44 1.04
CA PHE A 210 -12.60 -2.80 1.13
C PHE A 210 -12.59 -3.34 2.56
N LEU A 211 -11.57 -2.99 3.35
CA LEU A 211 -11.46 -3.29 4.78
C LEU A 211 -12.42 -2.44 5.63
N SER A 212 -12.85 -1.26 5.16
CA SER A 212 -13.74 -0.37 5.89
C SER A 212 -15.09 -1.03 6.20
N LYS A 213 -15.54 -1.97 5.36
CA LYS A 213 -16.73 -2.79 5.66
C LYS A 213 -16.54 -3.67 6.90
N GLU A 214 -15.32 -4.10 7.21
CA GLU A 214 -15.01 -4.87 8.42
C GLU A 214 -14.79 -3.93 9.64
N PHE A 215 -14.36 -2.68 9.42
CA PHE A 215 -14.40 -1.61 10.44
C PHE A 215 -15.83 -1.24 10.83
N PHE A 216 -16.75 -1.17 9.87
CA PHE A 216 -18.15 -0.77 10.09
C PHE A 216 -19.11 -1.94 10.32
N SER A 217 -18.65 -3.20 10.25
CA SER A 217 -19.39 -4.39 10.71
C SER A 217 -19.51 -4.46 12.24
N PHE A 218 -19.44 -3.31 12.91
CA PHE A 218 -19.50 -3.11 14.34
C PHE A 218 -20.93 -3.07 14.89
N ARG A 219 -21.90 -3.58 14.13
CA ARG A 219 -23.31 -3.61 14.54
C ARG A 219 -23.82 -5.03 14.67
#